data_AF-A0ABD3XAW7-F1
#
_entry.id   AF-A0ABD3XAW7-F1
#
_cell.length_a   1.000
_cell.length_b   1.000
_cell.length_c   1.000
_cell.angle_alpha   90.00
_cell.angle_beta   90.00
_cell.angle_gamma   90.00
#
_symmetry.space_group_name_H-M   'P 1'
#
loop_
_entity.id
_entity.type
_entity.pdbx_description
1 polymer ?
#
loop_
_entity_poly.entity_id
_entity_poly.type
_entity_poly.pdbx_seq_one_letter_code
_entity_poly.pdbx_strand_id
1 'polypeptide(L)'
;INRYQDSKGQINRCQDSKCQINRHQDRNVRSTDIKTVKVRLTDIKTVKVRLTDIKKVNVRLTDIKTVNVRSTDIKTVKVRSTDIKTLKVRLTDINTVNVRSTNVKTVKVRSTDIKTVKVRSTDIKTVK
;
A
#
# COMPACT_ATOMS: atom_id res chain seq x y z
N ILE A 1 -17.63 4.79 11.59
CA ILE A 1 -17.77 3.45 10.97
C ILE A 1 -16.97 3.48 9.68
N ASN A 2 -15.90 2.69 9.57
CA ASN A 2 -14.99 2.78 8.42
C ASN A 2 -15.26 1.63 7.46
N ARG A 3 -15.55 1.98 6.19
CA ARG A 3 -15.96 1.04 5.15
C ARG A 3 -14.74 0.52 4.39
N TYR A 4 -14.61 -0.82 4.32
CA TYR A 4 -13.64 -1.50 3.47
C TYR A 4 -14.38 -2.34 2.43
N GLN A 5 -13.94 -2.32 1.16
CA GLN A 5 -14.47 -3.18 0.10
C GLN A 5 -13.46 -4.29 -0.19
N ASP A 6 -13.89 -5.56 -0.15
CA ASP A 6 -13.05 -6.67 -0.58
C ASP A 6 -13.13 -6.94 -2.10
N SER A 7 -12.40 -7.97 -2.56
CA SER A 7 -12.31 -8.36 -3.97
C SER A 7 -13.61 -8.90 -4.59
N LYS A 8 -14.66 -9.13 -3.78
CA LYS A 8 -16.00 -9.51 -4.24
C LYS A 8 -16.99 -8.34 -4.16
N GLY A 9 -16.53 -7.14 -3.83
CA GLY A 9 -17.37 -5.95 -3.68
C GLY A 9 -18.14 -5.90 -2.36
N GLN A 10 -17.85 -6.79 -1.40
CA GLN A 10 -18.54 -6.79 -0.11
C GLN A 10 -17.99 -5.66 0.78
N ILE A 11 -18.89 -4.88 1.37
CA ILE A 11 -18.58 -3.82 2.34
C ILE A 11 -18.42 -4.47 3.70
N ASN A 12 -17.18 -4.76 4.10
CA ASN A 12 -16.87 -5.29 5.41
C ASN A 12 -16.67 -4.13 6.40
N ARG A 13 -17.39 -4.18 7.53
CA ARG A 13 -17.25 -3.25 8.66
C ARG A 13 -16.01 -3.64 9.48
N CYS A 14 -14.92 -2.88 9.38
CA CYS A 14 -13.73 -3.10 10.21
C CYS A 14 -13.47 -1.88 11.10
N GLN A 15 -13.74 -2.00 12.40
CA GLN A 15 -13.21 -1.09 13.41
C GLN A 15 -11.73 -1.42 13.66
N ASP A 16 -10.87 -0.40 13.72
CA ASP A 16 -9.43 -0.49 14.04
C ASP A 16 -8.58 -1.41 13.12
N SER A 17 -8.83 -1.22 11.82
CA SER A 17 -8.43 -1.92 10.59
C SER A 17 -7.05 -2.61 10.56
N LYS A 18 -6.96 -3.81 11.15
CA LYS A 18 -5.96 -4.82 10.79
C LYS A 18 -6.55 -5.75 9.72
N CYS A 19 -6.04 -5.65 8.50
CA CYS A 19 -6.37 -6.53 7.39
C CYS A 19 -5.18 -7.46 7.13
N GLN A 20 -5.38 -8.76 7.28
CA GLN A 20 -4.40 -9.80 6.93
C GLN A 20 -5.08 -10.81 6.02
N ILE A 21 -4.54 -11.02 4.82
CA ILE A 21 -5.14 -11.89 3.81
C ILE A 21 -4.04 -12.72 3.15
N ASN A 22 -4.26 -14.04 3.13
CA ASN A 22 -3.41 -15.01 2.44
C ASN A 22 -4.27 -15.73 1.38
N ARG A 23 -3.88 -15.59 0.10
CA ARG A 23 -4.33 -16.31 -1.11
C ARG A 23 -5.56 -15.86 -1.94
N HIS A 24 -5.36 -16.09 -3.25
CA HIS A 24 -6.17 -16.04 -4.49
C HIS A 24 -6.85 -14.72 -4.95
N GLN A 25 -6.48 -14.38 -6.21
CA GLN A 25 -6.91 -13.31 -7.13
C GLN A 25 -6.93 -11.86 -6.63
N ASP A 26 -7.12 -10.95 -7.59
CA ASP A 26 -6.98 -9.49 -7.48
C ASP A 26 -7.65 -8.92 -6.22
N ARG A 27 -6.90 -8.12 -5.45
CA ARG A 27 -7.40 -7.47 -4.24
C ARG A 27 -7.50 -5.97 -4.41
N ASN A 28 -8.57 -5.41 -3.84
CA ASN A 28 -8.77 -3.98 -3.71
C ASN A 28 -8.91 -3.67 -2.23
N VAL A 29 -8.15 -2.71 -1.72
CA VAL A 29 -8.20 -2.21 -0.36
C VAL A 29 -8.58 -0.75 -0.46
N ARG A 30 -9.69 -0.36 0.20
CA ARG A 30 -10.13 1.04 0.27
C ARG A 30 -10.36 1.44 1.72
N SER A 31 -9.89 2.61 2.11
CA SER A 31 -10.11 3.16 3.45
C SER A 31 -10.08 4.69 3.42
N THR A 32 -10.99 5.29 4.18
CA THR A 32 -11.18 6.75 4.31
C THR A 32 -11.49 7.06 5.77
N ASP A 33 -11.00 8.19 6.29
CA ASP A 33 -11.27 8.68 7.65
C ASP A 33 -10.89 7.70 8.77
N ILE A 34 -9.67 7.16 8.71
CA ILE A 34 -9.20 6.15 9.67
C ILE A 34 -8.00 6.66 10.48
N LYS A 35 -7.97 6.41 11.80
CA LYS A 35 -6.76 6.69 12.60
C LYS A 35 -5.57 5.81 12.19
N THR A 36 -5.79 4.52 11.98
CA THR A 36 -4.71 3.59 11.64
C THR A 36 -5.19 2.48 10.71
N VAL A 37 -4.41 2.21 9.66
CA VAL A 37 -4.59 1.08 8.75
C VAL A 37 -3.37 0.19 8.74
N LYS A 38 -3.58 -1.11 8.90
CA LYS A 38 -2.55 -2.15 8.76
C LYS A 38 -3.00 -3.16 7.71
N VAL A 39 -2.20 -3.33 6.66
CA VAL A 39 -2.47 -4.26 5.56
C VAL A 39 -1.32 -5.26 5.44
N ARG A 40 -1.63 -6.55 5.41
CA ARG A 40 -0.68 -7.63 5.15
C ARG A 40 -1.25 -8.54 4.06
N LEU A 41 -0.54 -8.61 2.93
CA LEU A 41 -0.94 -9.40 1.77
C LEU A 41 0.23 -10.27 1.30
N THR A 42 -0.07 -11.53 1.01
CA THR A 42 0.90 -12.54 0.54
C THR A 42 0.28 -13.38 -0.57
N ASP A 43 1.08 -13.76 -1.57
CA ASP A 43 0.71 -14.64 -2.69
C ASP A 43 -0.46 -14.11 -3.54
N ILE A 44 -0.33 -12.89 -4.07
CA ILE A 44 -1.43 -12.22 -4.82
C ILE A 44 -1.00 -11.84 -6.24
N LYS A 45 -1.90 -11.98 -7.22
CA LYS A 45 -1.62 -11.55 -8.61
C LYS A 45 -1.62 -10.02 -8.72
N THR A 46 -2.70 -9.37 -8.31
CA THR A 46 -2.84 -7.91 -8.39
C THR A 46 -3.35 -7.34 -7.07
N VAL A 47 -2.80 -6.22 -6.64
CA VAL A 47 -3.28 -5.46 -5.49
C VAL A 47 -3.50 -4.01 -5.90
N LYS A 48 -4.65 -3.46 -5.54
CA LYS A 48 -4.97 -2.04 -5.58
C LYS A 48 -5.24 -1.56 -4.16
N VAL A 49 -4.54 -0.52 -3.71
CA VAL A 49 -4.74 0.09 -2.39
C VAL A 49 -5.07 1.56 -2.60
N ARG A 50 -6.18 2.04 -2.04
CA ARG A 50 -6.57 3.46 -2.03
C ARG A 50 -6.86 3.90 -0.60
N LEU A 51 -6.12 4.87 -0.12
CA LEU A 51 -6.19 5.37 1.26
C LEU A 51 -6.30 6.89 1.25
N THR A 52 -7.24 7.43 2.01
CA THR A 52 -7.47 8.88 2.12
C THR A 52 -7.73 9.25 3.58
N ASP A 53 -7.25 10.40 4.03
CA ASP A 53 -7.52 10.94 5.37
C ASP A 53 -7.14 9.98 6.51
N ILE A 54 -5.87 9.57 6.54
CA ILE A 54 -5.37 8.57 7.50
C ILE A 54 -4.23 9.11 8.35
N LYS A 55 -4.25 8.90 9.67
CA LYS A 55 -3.08 9.29 10.49
C LYS A 55 -1.89 8.36 10.28
N LYS A 56 -2.08 7.03 10.33
CA LYS A 56 -0.99 6.05 10.22
C LYS A 56 -1.33 4.90 9.28
N VAL A 57 -0.46 4.61 8.33
CA VAL A 57 -0.57 3.48 7.40
C VAL A 57 0.64 2.58 7.51
N ASN A 58 0.41 1.27 7.59
CA ASN A 58 1.45 0.25 7.49
C ASN A 58 1.02 -0.85 6.52
N VAL A 59 1.75 -0.99 5.41
CA VAL A 59 1.47 -1.98 4.37
C VAL A 59 2.66 -2.94 4.26
N ARG A 60 2.38 -4.24 4.30
CA ARG A 60 3.34 -5.31 4.03
C ARG A 60 2.84 -6.17 2.87
N LEU A 61 3.66 -6.29 1.83
CA LEU A 61 3.36 -7.02 0.61
C LEU A 61 4.48 -8.01 0.31
N THR A 62 4.14 -9.26 0.05
CA THR A 62 5.09 -10.33 -0.27
C THR A 62 4.54 -11.13 -1.45
N ASP A 63 5.41 -11.51 -2.40
CA ASP A 63 5.06 -12.39 -3.53
C ASP A 63 3.87 -11.88 -4.35
N ILE A 64 3.99 -10.65 -4.87
CA ILE A 64 2.92 -10.00 -5.65
C ILE A 64 3.37 -9.65 -7.05
N LYS A 65 2.60 -10.05 -8.07
CA LYS A 65 2.95 -9.69 -9.46
C LYS A 65 2.76 -8.19 -9.71
N THR A 66 1.62 -7.62 -9.36
CA THR A 66 1.34 -6.20 -9.60
C THR A 66 0.75 -5.52 -8.37
N VAL A 67 1.33 -4.38 -7.98
CA VAL A 67 0.84 -3.54 -6.90
C VAL A 67 0.61 -2.13 -7.41
N ASN A 68 -0.55 -1.55 -7.07
CA ASN A 68 -0.85 -0.14 -7.27
C ASN A 68 -1.35 0.48 -5.96
N VAL A 69 -0.58 1.41 -5.40
CA VAL A 69 -0.92 2.14 -4.18
C VAL A 69 -1.20 3.60 -4.53
N ARG A 70 -2.35 4.10 -4.08
CA ARG A 70 -2.69 5.52 -4.06
C ARG A 70 -2.97 5.94 -2.62
N SER A 71 -2.30 6.98 -2.15
CA SER A 71 -2.49 7.54 -0.82
C SER A 71 -2.53 9.05 -0.88
N THR A 72 -3.49 9.64 -0.18
CA THR A 72 -3.73 11.08 -0.13
C THR A 72 -4.02 11.48 1.32
N ASP A 73 -3.53 12.63 1.77
CA ASP A 73 -3.77 13.19 3.11
C ASP A 73 -3.42 12.24 4.25
N ILE A 74 -2.14 11.84 4.34
CA ILE A 74 -1.68 10.88 5.35
C ILE A 74 -0.52 11.44 6.18
N LYS A 75 -0.61 11.36 7.51
CA LYS A 75 0.52 11.81 8.35
C LYS A 75 1.73 10.88 8.25
N THR A 76 1.53 9.56 8.25
CA THR A 76 2.65 8.61 8.18
C THR A 76 2.31 7.39 7.35
N VAL A 77 3.15 7.10 6.37
CA VAL A 77 3.08 5.89 5.53
C VAL A 77 4.34 5.05 5.71
N LYS A 78 4.15 3.77 6.04
CA LYS A 78 5.21 2.75 6.01
C LYS A 78 4.83 1.64 5.03
N VAL A 79 5.66 1.41 4.03
CA VAL A 79 5.47 0.33 3.04
C VAL A 79 6.68 -0.59 3.09
N ARG A 80 6.43 -1.89 3.24
CA ARG A 80 7.43 -2.95 3.05
C ARG A 80 6.97 -3.89 1.95
N SER A 81 7.82 -4.07 0.95
CA SER A 81 7.55 -4.87 -0.24
C SER A 81 8.69 -5.84 -0.48
N THR A 82 8.36 -7.11 -0.71
CA THR A 82 9.32 -8.17 -1.08
C THR A 82 8.78 -8.93 -2.29
N ASP A 83 9.66 -9.28 -3.23
CA ASP A 83 9.35 -10.13 -4.39
C ASP A 83 8.15 -9.59 -5.20
N ILE A 84 8.32 -8.37 -5.71
CA ILE A 84 7.29 -7.67 -6.48
C ILE A 84 7.70 -7.51 -7.94
N LYS A 85 6.89 -8.00 -8.89
CA LYS A 85 7.24 -7.79 -10.32
C LYS A 85 7.00 -6.35 -10.77
N THR A 86 5.92 -5.72 -10.35
CA THR A 86 5.63 -4.31 -10.69
C THR A 86 4.98 -3.59 -9.52
N LEU A 87 5.60 -2.51 -9.06
CA LEU A 87 5.11 -1.65 -7.99
C LEU A 87 4.87 -0.24 -8.54
N LYS A 88 3.62 0.23 -8.45
CA LYS A 88 3.25 1.63 -8.74
C LYS A 88 2.77 2.29 -7.47
N VAL A 89 3.35 3.44 -7.13
CA VAL A 89 3.03 4.20 -5.92
C VAL A 89 2.73 5.64 -6.30
N ARG A 90 1.58 6.15 -5.85
CA ARG A 90 1.18 7.55 -5.96
C ARG A 90 0.85 8.09 -4.57
N LEU A 91 1.56 9.13 -4.18
CA LEU A 91 1.47 9.75 -2.85
C LEU A 91 1.23 11.25 -3.02
N THR A 92 0.29 11.80 -2.27
CA THR A 92 -0.07 13.22 -2.28
C THR A 92 -0.34 13.64 -0.84
N ASP A 93 0.17 14.81 -0.43
CA ASP A 93 -0.06 15.38 0.91
C ASP A 93 0.31 14.42 2.04
N ILE A 94 1.59 14.02 2.09
CA ILE A 94 2.10 13.07 3.07
C ILE A 94 3.17 13.70 3.94
N ASN A 95 3.02 13.70 5.27
CA ASN A 95 4.07 14.26 6.13
C ASN A 95 5.32 13.35 6.17
N THR A 96 5.15 12.03 6.29
CA THR A 96 6.30 11.11 6.37
C THR A 96 6.06 9.83 5.61
N VAL A 97 7.01 9.48 4.76
CA VAL A 97 7.02 8.24 3.98
C VAL A 97 8.27 7.43 4.29
N ASN A 98 8.08 6.16 4.61
CA ASN A 98 9.17 5.19 4.67
C ASN A 98 8.84 3.98 3.79
N VAL A 99 9.65 3.77 2.75
CA VAL A 99 9.50 2.64 1.83
C VAL A 99 10.72 1.75 1.92
N ARG A 100 10.47 0.45 2.17
CA ARG A 100 11.49 -0.60 2.07
C ARG A 100 11.08 -1.61 1.01
N SER A 101 11.94 -1.81 0.02
CA SER A 101 11.70 -2.72 -1.09
C SER A 101 12.88 -3.67 -1.27
N THR A 102 12.58 -4.95 -1.52
CA THR A 102 13.57 -5.99 -1.85
C THR A 102 13.04 -6.80 -3.03
N ASN A 103 13.90 -7.12 -4.00
CA ASN A 103 13.56 -7.90 -5.19
C ASN A 103 12.36 -7.33 -5.95
N VAL A 104 12.45 -6.06 -6.38
CA VAL A 104 11.37 -5.42 -7.14
C VAL A 104 11.79 -5.20 -8.59
N LYS A 105 11.17 -5.89 -9.54
CA LYS A 105 11.59 -5.80 -10.95
C LYS A 105 11.32 -4.41 -11.55
N THR A 106 10.18 -3.80 -11.26
CA THR A 106 9.88 -2.45 -11.76
C THR A 106 9.18 -1.63 -10.70
N VAL A 107 9.71 -0.43 -10.45
CA VAL A 107 9.11 0.56 -9.56
C VAL A 107 8.76 1.81 -10.35
N LYS A 108 7.55 2.32 -10.13
CA LYS A 108 7.13 3.66 -10.55
C LYS A 108 6.59 4.45 -9.37
N VAL A 109 7.22 5.58 -9.05
CA VAL A 109 6.79 6.44 -7.93
C VAL A 109 6.40 7.82 -8.45
N ARG A 110 5.25 8.33 -8.01
CA ARG A 110 4.90 9.75 -8.13
C ARG A 110 4.53 10.27 -6.76
N SER A 111 5.08 11.43 -6.42
CA SER A 111 4.87 12.08 -5.13
C SER A 111 4.65 13.57 -5.33
N THR A 112 3.67 14.13 -4.65
CA THR A 112 3.46 15.57 -4.49
C THR A 112 3.33 15.87 -3.00
N ASP A 113 3.88 17.00 -2.56
CA ASP A 113 3.71 17.53 -1.21
C ASP A 113 4.06 16.52 -0.11
N ILE A 114 5.32 16.06 -0.14
CA ILE A 114 5.86 15.15 0.87
C ILE A 114 6.96 15.83 1.67
N LYS A 115 6.78 15.94 2.99
CA LYS A 115 7.77 16.62 3.86
C LYS A 115 9.01 15.78 4.10
N THR A 116 8.85 14.47 4.32
CA THR A 116 9.99 13.60 4.61
C THR A 116 9.84 12.25 3.93
N VAL A 117 10.89 11.83 3.23
CA VAL A 117 10.96 10.55 2.53
C VAL A 117 12.21 9.79 2.95
N LYS A 118 12.04 8.53 3.35
CA LYS A 118 13.12 7.55 3.50
C LYS A 118 12.83 6.36 2.60
N VAL A 119 13.75 6.07 1.69
CA VAL A 119 13.66 4.89 0.80
C VAL A 119 14.88 4.01 1.02
N ARG A 120 14.64 2.71 1.19
CA ARG A 120 15.69 1.69 1.12
C ARG A 120 15.26 0.60 0.16
N SER A 121 16.13 0.34 -0.82
CA SER A 121 15.85 -0.59 -1.90
C SER A 121 17.02 -1.53 -2.10
N THR A 122 16.75 -2.81 -2.32
CA THR A 122 17.73 -3.80 -2.77
C THR A 122 17.15 -4.54 -3.98
N ASP A 123 18.00 -4.81 -4.96
CA ASP A 123 17.67 -5.62 -6.16
C ASP A 123 16.46 -5.07 -6.93
N ILE A 124 16.56 -3.80 -7.32
CA ILE A 124 15.61 -3.18 -8.23
C ILE A 124 16.17 -3.16 -9.64
N LYS A 125 15.47 -3.80 -10.59
CA LYS A 125 15.92 -3.84 -12.00
C LYS A 125 15.62 -2.54 -12.75
N THR A 126 14.50 -1.89 -12.44
CA THR A 126 14.10 -0.66 -13.14
C THR A 126 13.32 0.27 -12.22
N VAL A 127 13.71 1.54 -12.20
CA VAL A 127 13.01 2.65 -11.53
C VAL A 127 12.59 3.67 -12.60
N LYS A 128 11.34 4.15 -12.51
CA LYS A 128 10.76 5.19 -13.39
C LYS A 128 9.91 6.17 -12.58
#